data_AF-A0A093H9I9-F1
#
_entry.id   AF-A0A093H9I9-F1
#
_cell.length_a   1.000
_cell.length_b   1.000
_cell.length_c   1.000
_cell.angle_alpha   90.00
_cell.angle_beta   90.00
_cell.angle_gamma   90.00
#
_symmetry.space_group_name_H-M   'P 1'
#
loop_
_entity.id
_entity.type
_entity.pdbx_description
1 polymer ?
#
loop_
_entity_poly.entity_id
_entity_poly.type
_entity_poly.pdbx_seq_one_letter_code
_entity_poly.pdbx_strand_id
1 'polypeptide(L)'
;SKAILLGIILGGLIIFGVLGNILVILSVACHRHLQSVTHYYIINLAVADLLLTSTVLPFSATMEILGYWAFGRIFCNIWAAVDVLCCTASIMSLCIISIDRYIGVSYPLRYPSIVTEKRGLLALFCVWALSLVISIGPLFGWKEPAPEDETICQITEEPGYVLFSALGSFYLPLTIILVMYCRVYVVAKRENKGLTSGLKTEKSHSEEVTLRIHRKNAPEASRSSSNSKSKHHFSVRLLKFSREKKAAKTLGIVVGCFVLCWLPFFVVMPIGSFFPAIKPPDTLFKITFWLGYLNSCINPIIYPCSSQEFKKAFQNVLRAQCLPRKQ
;
A
#
# COMPACT_ATOMS: atom_id res chain seq x y z
N SER A 1 35.68 -9.72 1.35
CA SER A 1 34.99 -9.31 0.11
C SER A 1 33.47 -9.47 0.15
N LYS A 2 32.91 -10.62 0.55
CA LYS A 2 31.44 -10.82 0.60
C LYS A 2 30.70 -9.93 1.62
N ALA A 3 31.20 -9.82 2.85
CA ALA A 3 30.59 -8.98 3.89
C ALA A 3 30.58 -7.48 3.51
N ILE A 4 31.64 -6.99 2.87
CA ILE A 4 31.73 -5.61 2.37
C ILE A 4 30.71 -5.39 1.26
N LEU A 5 30.60 -6.32 0.31
CA LEU A 5 29.60 -6.23 -0.77
C LEU A 5 28.17 -6.23 -0.22
N LEU A 6 27.86 -7.14 0.72
CA LEU A 6 26.56 -7.17 1.39
C LEU A 6 26.29 -5.87 2.15
N GLY A 7 27.26 -5.35 2.89
CA GLY A 7 27.15 -4.08 3.60
C GLY A 7 26.85 -2.90 2.66
N ILE A 8 27.51 -2.83 1.50
CA ILE A 8 27.24 -1.80 0.50
C ILE A 8 25.82 -1.93 -0.07
N ILE A 9 25.38 -3.15 -0.41
CA ILE A 9 24.04 -3.39 -0.97
C ILE A 9 22.95 -3.06 0.06
N LEU A 10 23.06 -3.59 1.27
CA LEU A 10 22.07 -3.38 2.33
C LEU A 10 22.06 -1.93 2.81
N GLY A 11 23.23 -1.31 2.99
CA GLY A 11 23.34 0.11 3.32
C GLY A 11 22.74 1.02 2.25
N GLY A 12 22.98 0.72 0.97
CA GLY A 12 22.35 1.42 -0.15
C GLY A 12 20.83 1.28 -0.15
N LEU A 13 20.30 0.08 0.10
CA LEU A 13 18.86 -0.16 0.22
C LEU A 13 18.23 0.62 1.39
N ILE A 14 18.89 0.66 2.55
CA ILE A 14 18.43 1.41 3.72
C ILE A 14 18.36 2.91 3.41
N ILE A 15 19.45 3.49 2.89
CA ILE A 15 19.51 4.91 2.54
C ILE A 15 18.42 5.24 1.51
N PHE A 16 18.27 4.39 0.49
CA PHE A 16 17.24 4.57 -0.53
C PHE A 16 15.83 4.51 0.06
N GLY A 17 15.55 3.53 0.93
CA GLY A 17 14.26 3.39 1.60
C GLY A 17 13.93 4.59 2.49
N VAL A 18 14.89 5.06 3.30
CA VAL A 18 14.71 6.21 4.19
C VAL A 18 14.47 7.49 3.39
N LEU A 19 15.37 7.82 2.45
CA LEU A 19 15.24 9.03 1.64
C LEU A 19 13.99 9.02 0.75
N GLY A 20 13.67 7.86 0.17
CA GLY A 20 12.50 7.67 -0.66
C GLY A 20 11.20 7.92 0.10
N ASN A 21 11.06 7.33 1.29
CA ASN A 21 9.85 7.51 2.10
C ASN A 21 9.74 8.94 2.68
N ILE A 22 10.86 9.58 3.06
CA ILE A 22 10.87 11.02 3.41
C ILE A 22 10.39 11.86 2.23
N LEU A 23 10.86 11.57 1.02
CA LEU A 23 10.45 12.30 -0.19
C LEU A 23 8.96 12.12 -0.48
N VAL A 24 8.39 10.93 -0.26
CA VAL A 24 6.93 10.70 -0.34
C VAL A 24 6.19 11.63 0.62
N ILE A 25 6.59 11.65 1.90
CA ILE A 25 5.96 12.49 2.93
C ILE A 25 6.04 13.98 2.56
N LEU A 26 7.23 14.46 2.18
CA LEU A 26 7.43 15.86 1.78
C LEU A 26 6.63 16.23 0.53
N SER A 27 6.56 15.35 -0.47
CA SER A 27 5.83 15.60 -1.71
C SER A 27 4.33 15.83 -1.49
N VAL A 28 3.74 15.14 -0.51
CA VAL A 28 2.35 15.34 -0.13
C VAL A 28 2.19 16.59 0.74
N ALA A 29 3.11 16.81 1.68
CA ALA A 29 3.08 17.96 2.58
C ALA A 29 3.22 19.30 1.85
N CYS A 30 4.06 19.38 0.81
CA CYS A 30 4.30 20.61 0.04
C CYS A 30 3.14 21.00 -0.89
N HIS A 31 2.30 20.05 -1.31
CA HIS A 31 1.29 20.28 -2.34
C HIS A 31 -0.13 20.20 -1.77
N ARG A 32 -0.68 21.36 -1.40
CA ARG A 32 -2.03 21.50 -0.83
C ARG A 32 -3.16 20.95 -1.73
N HIS A 33 -2.97 20.95 -3.05
CA HIS A 33 -3.90 20.36 -4.02
C HIS A 33 -3.99 18.82 -3.91
N LEU A 34 -3.02 18.19 -3.24
CA LEU A 34 -2.97 16.75 -2.96
C LEU A 34 -3.48 16.45 -1.52
N GLN A 35 -4.29 17.30 -0.89
CA GLN A 35 -4.80 17.03 0.47
C GLN A 35 -6.20 16.38 0.43
N SER A 36 -6.26 15.12 -0.03
CA SER A 36 -7.47 14.29 0.09
C SER A 36 -7.26 13.14 1.08
N VAL A 37 -8.34 12.52 1.57
CA VAL A 37 -8.26 11.39 2.54
C VAL A 37 -7.27 10.31 2.09
N THR A 38 -7.25 9.99 0.80
CA THR A 38 -6.27 9.10 0.15
C THR A 38 -4.80 9.39 0.52
N HIS A 39 -4.45 10.66 0.62
CA HIS A 39 -3.08 11.08 0.83
C HIS A 39 -2.64 10.90 2.28
N TYR A 40 -3.57 10.98 3.24
CA TYR A 40 -3.29 10.56 4.61
C TYR A 40 -2.94 9.08 4.69
N TYR A 41 -3.59 8.21 3.89
CA TYR A 41 -3.23 6.79 3.83
C TYR A 41 -1.85 6.57 3.21
N ILE A 42 -1.49 7.33 2.17
CA ILE A 42 -0.16 7.26 1.55
C ILE A 42 0.93 7.75 2.52
N ILE A 43 0.68 8.85 3.25
CA ILE A 43 1.59 9.32 4.30
C ILE A 43 1.72 8.26 5.39
N ASN A 44 0.62 7.67 5.86
CA ASN A 44 0.66 6.65 6.90
C ASN A 44 1.51 5.43 6.47
N LEU A 45 1.35 4.98 5.22
CA LEU A 45 2.17 3.92 4.67
C LEU A 45 3.66 4.33 4.64
N ALA A 46 3.97 5.54 4.17
CA ALA A 46 5.35 6.04 4.14
C ALA A 46 5.95 6.19 5.55
N VAL A 47 5.15 6.51 6.56
CA VAL A 47 5.59 6.56 7.97
C VAL A 47 5.90 5.16 8.50
N ALA A 48 5.05 4.17 8.22
CA ALA A 48 5.30 2.78 8.62
C ALA A 48 6.57 2.21 7.94
N ASP A 49 6.74 2.46 6.65
CA ASP A 49 7.93 2.07 5.89
C ASP A 49 9.20 2.83 6.33
N LEU A 50 9.07 4.11 6.70
CA LEU A 50 10.18 4.90 7.25
C LEU A 50 10.61 4.35 8.62
N LEU A 51 9.65 3.97 9.47
CA LEU A 51 9.94 3.36 10.75
C LEU A 51 10.68 2.03 10.54
N LEU A 52 10.17 1.15 9.67
CA LEU A 52 10.82 -0.12 9.33
C LEU A 52 12.26 0.08 8.81
N THR A 53 12.44 0.98 7.85
CA THR A 53 13.74 1.23 7.20
C THR A 53 14.76 1.90 8.11
N SER A 54 14.32 2.67 9.10
CA SER A 54 15.21 3.37 10.03
C SER A 54 15.50 2.60 11.33
N THR A 55 14.56 1.78 11.82
CA THR A 55 14.70 1.14 13.15
C THR A 55 14.82 -0.38 13.10
N VAL A 56 14.42 -1.04 12.01
CA VAL A 56 14.49 -2.51 11.91
C VAL A 56 15.62 -2.91 10.98
N LEU A 57 15.60 -2.38 9.76
CA LEU A 57 16.54 -2.74 8.70
C LEU A 57 18.03 -2.56 9.03
N PRO A 58 18.48 -1.49 9.71
CA PRO A 58 19.90 -1.34 10.06
C PRO A 58 20.40 -2.42 11.02
N PHE A 59 19.57 -2.85 11.96
CA PHE A 59 19.91 -3.90 12.92
C PHE A 59 19.85 -5.28 12.26
N SER A 60 18.86 -5.52 11.40
CA SER A 60 18.80 -6.73 10.57
C SER A 60 20.02 -6.85 9.65
N ALA A 61 20.46 -5.74 9.04
CA ALA A 61 21.66 -5.71 8.20
C ALA A 61 22.93 -5.96 9.02
N THR A 62 23.04 -5.38 10.21
CA THR A 62 24.18 -5.60 11.10
C THR A 62 24.28 -7.07 11.53
N MET A 63 23.15 -7.68 11.89
CA MET A 63 23.07 -9.11 12.22
C MET A 63 23.49 -9.98 11.03
N GLU A 64 23.06 -9.65 9.80
CA GLU A 64 23.43 -10.40 8.60
C GLU A 64 24.94 -10.30 8.28
N ILE A 65 25.56 -9.15 8.54
CA ILE A 65 26.99 -8.92 8.28
C ILE A 65 27.86 -9.59 9.34
N LEU A 66 27.47 -9.50 10.62
CA LEU A 66 28.22 -10.08 11.74
C LEU A 66 28.00 -11.59 11.87
N GLY A 67 26.85 -12.10 11.44
CA GLY A 67 26.44 -13.49 11.61
C GLY A 67 25.93 -13.82 13.02
N TYR A 68 25.85 -12.84 13.92
CA TYR A 68 25.33 -12.97 15.28
C TYR A 68 24.66 -11.66 15.73
N TRP A 69 23.86 -11.75 16.80
CA TRP A 69 23.19 -10.61 17.42
C TRP A 69 24.04 -9.98 18.52
N ALA A 70 24.38 -8.69 18.35
CA ALA A 70 25.28 -7.97 19.26
C ALA A 70 24.57 -7.08 20.31
N PHE A 71 23.24 -6.95 20.25
CA PHE A 71 22.50 -5.92 20.99
C PHE A 71 21.79 -6.45 22.25
N GLY A 72 22.00 -7.72 22.59
CA GLY A 72 21.39 -8.37 23.76
C GLY A 72 19.92 -8.72 23.59
N ARG A 73 19.39 -9.51 24.54
CA ARG A 73 18.07 -10.16 24.45
C ARG A 73 16.89 -9.19 24.50
N ILE A 74 16.97 -8.15 25.34
CA ILE A 74 15.89 -7.16 25.46
C ILE A 74 15.70 -6.43 24.12
N PHE A 75 16.80 -6.02 23.49
CA PHE A 75 16.75 -5.34 22.20
C PHE A 75 16.23 -6.27 21.10
N CYS A 76 16.56 -7.57 21.12
CA CYS A 76 15.99 -8.55 20.19
C CYS A 76 14.46 -8.62 20.27
N ASN A 77 13.89 -8.64 21.48
CA ASN A 77 12.45 -8.65 21.67
C ASN A 77 11.78 -7.37 21.13
N ILE A 78 12.39 -6.22 21.40
CA ILE A 78 11.90 -4.93 20.90
C ILE A 78 11.99 -4.89 19.37
N TRP A 79 13.12 -5.29 18.80
CA TRP A 79 13.34 -5.35 17.36
C TRP A 79 12.30 -6.25 16.67
N ALA A 80 12.07 -7.46 17.18
CA ALA A 80 11.08 -8.39 16.62
C ALA A 80 9.65 -7.84 16.72
N ALA A 81 9.29 -7.20 17.85
CA ALA A 81 7.99 -6.57 18.01
C ALA A 81 7.80 -5.38 17.05
N VAL A 82 8.81 -4.52 16.90
CA VAL A 82 8.77 -3.38 15.99
C VAL A 82 8.72 -3.84 14.52
N ASP A 83 9.42 -4.90 14.15
CA ASP A 83 9.36 -5.52 12.83
C ASP A 83 7.92 -5.95 12.49
N VAL A 84 7.32 -6.79 13.33
CA VAL A 84 5.92 -7.23 13.14
C VAL A 84 4.95 -6.05 13.14
N LEU A 85 5.13 -5.07 14.03
CA LEU A 85 4.29 -3.88 14.10
C LEU A 85 4.32 -3.10 12.78
N CYS A 86 5.52 -2.79 12.27
CA CYS A 86 5.70 -1.97 11.07
C CYS A 86 5.20 -2.70 9.83
N CYS A 87 5.54 -3.98 9.68
CA CYS A 87 5.10 -4.79 8.55
C CYS A 87 3.58 -4.92 8.53
N THR A 88 2.96 -5.21 9.68
CA THR A 88 1.51 -5.29 9.80
C THR A 88 0.85 -3.95 9.48
N ALA A 89 1.38 -2.84 10.00
CA ALA A 89 0.87 -1.50 9.72
C ALA A 89 0.95 -1.15 8.23
N SER A 90 2.04 -1.51 7.54
CA SER A 90 2.19 -1.31 6.10
C SER A 90 1.19 -2.14 5.29
N ILE A 91 1.01 -3.43 5.60
CA ILE A 91 0.06 -4.31 4.89
C ILE A 91 -1.39 -3.84 5.09
N MET A 92 -1.75 -3.51 6.33
CA MET A 92 -3.07 -3.00 6.67
C MET A 92 -3.35 -1.63 6.03
N SER A 93 -2.32 -0.79 5.89
CA SER A 93 -2.43 0.47 5.15
C SER A 93 -2.72 0.24 3.66
N LEU A 94 -2.05 -0.74 3.03
CA LEU A 94 -2.36 -1.15 1.65
C LEU A 94 -3.80 -1.67 1.51
N CYS A 95 -4.29 -2.40 2.51
CA CYS A 95 -5.68 -2.86 2.56
C CYS A 95 -6.67 -1.68 2.58
N ILE A 96 -6.45 -0.68 3.43
CA ILE A 96 -7.28 0.53 3.47
C ILE A 96 -7.21 1.30 2.16
N ILE A 97 -6.02 1.46 1.58
CA ILE A 97 -5.85 2.10 0.27
C ILE A 97 -6.69 1.34 -0.77
N SER A 98 -6.67 0.00 -0.76
CA SER A 98 -7.46 -0.81 -1.69
C SER A 98 -8.97 -0.56 -1.58
N ILE A 99 -9.48 -0.47 -0.35
CA ILE A 99 -10.90 -0.17 -0.07
C ILE A 99 -11.25 1.25 -0.52
N ASP A 100 -10.45 2.24 -0.14
CA ASP A 100 -10.63 3.64 -0.53
C ASP A 100 -10.73 3.79 -2.05
N ARG A 101 -9.85 3.09 -2.77
CA ARG A 101 -9.80 3.10 -4.23
C ARG A 101 -10.99 2.39 -4.85
N TYR A 102 -11.45 1.29 -4.25
CA TYR A 102 -12.70 0.66 -4.64
C TYR A 102 -13.89 1.61 -4.53
N ILE A 103 -14.01 2.35 -3.42
CA ILE A 103 -15.10 3.33 -3.22
C ILE A 103 -15.00 4.46 -4.23
N GLY A 104 -13.79 4.99 -4.49
CA GLY A 104 -13.55 6.06 -5.45
C GLY A 104 -13.92 5.68 -6.90
N VAL A 105 -13.57 4.47 -7.32
CA VAL A 105 -13.86 3.97 -8.67
C VAL A 105 -15.33 3.56 -8.83
N SER A 106 -15.91 2.91 -7.81
CA SER A 106 -17.26 2.35 -7.89
C SER A 106 -18.35 3.39 -7.64
N TYR A 107 -18.07 4.40 -6.82
CA TYR A 107 -19.05 5.41 -6.41
C TYR A 107 -18.48 6.84 -6.46
N PRO A 108 -18.02 7.34 -7.63
CA PRO A 108 -17.28 8.62 -7.74
C PRO A 108 -18.05 9.85 -7.26
N LEU A 109 -19.39 9.80 -7.22
CA LEU A 109 -20.26 10.89 -6.77
C LEU A 109 -20.60 10.83 -5.28
N ARG A 110 -20.68 9.61 -4.73
CA ARG A 110 -20.92 9.38 -3.30
C ARG A 110 -19.62 9.30 -2.52
N TYR A 111 -18.46 9.23 -3.18
CA TYR A 111 -17.16 9.20 -2.53
C TYR A 111 -16.99 10.29 -1.45
N PRO A 112 -17.30 11.59 -1.71
CA PRO A 112 -17.13 12.63 -0.69
C PRO A 112 -18.05 12.49 0.53
N SER A 113 -19.19 11.80 0.40
CA SER A 113 -20.10 11.55 1.53
C SER A 113 -19.79 10.25 2.27
N ILE A 114 -19.15 9.27 1.61
CA ILE A 114 -18.76 7.99 2.21
C ILE A 114 -17.43 8.13 2.95
N VAL A 115 -16.42 8.68 2.28
CA VAL A 115 -15.03 8.79 2.76
C VAL A 115 -14.84 10.18 3.37
N THR A 116 -15.06 10.27 4.68
CA THR A 116 -14.85 11.49 5.46
C THR A 116 -13.53 11.45 6.20
N GLU A 117 -12.98 12.61 6.53
CA GLU A 117 -11.71 12.72 7.28
C GLU A 117 -11.76 11.98 8.63
N LYS A 118 -12.85 12.16 9.40
CA LYS A 118 -13.04 11.46 10.69
C LYS A 118 -13.00 9.94 10.55
N ARG A 119 -13.65 9.40 9.51
CA ARG A 119 -13.65 7.95 9.24
C ARG A 119 -12.27 7.47 8.79
N GLY A 120 -11.56 8.26 8.00
CA GLY A 120 -10.20 7.94 7.58
C GLY A 120 -9.22 7.92 8.75
N LEU A 121 -9.26 8.91 9.63
CA LEU A 121 -8.45 8.94 10.85
C LEU A 121 -8.77 7.79 11.81
N LEU A 122 -10.06 7.46 11.98
CA LEU A 122 -10.47 6.28 12.74
C LEU A 122 -9.90 4.99 12.12
N ALA A 123 -9.95 4.86 10.79
CA ALA A 123 -9.39 3.70 10.10
C ALA A 123 -7.88 3.58 10.32
N LEU A 124 -7.13 4.69 10.26
CA LEU A 124 -5.70 4.73 10.57
C LEU A 124 -5.41 4.32 12.02
N PHE A 125 -6.18 4.83 12.98
CA PHE A 125 -6.07 4.42 14.37
C PHE A 125 -6.29 2.92 14.54
N CYS A 126 -7.32 2.36 13.89
CA CYS A 126 -7.57 0.91 13.90
C CYS A 126 -6.41 0.12 13.29
N VAL A 127 -5.73 0.60 12.24
CA VAL A 127 -4.53 -0.05 11.69
C VAL A 127 -3.46 -0.19 12.76
N TRP A 128 -3.09 0.90 13.42
CA TRP A 128 -2.04 0.88 14.43
C TRP A 128 -2.43 0.05 15.65
N ALA A 129 -3.68 0.13 16.09
CA ALA A 129 -4.18 -0.67 17.20
C ALA A 129 -4.13 -2.18 16.89
N LEU A 130 -4.62 -2.60 15.72
CA LEU A 130 -4.58 -4.01 15.29
C LEU A 130 -3.13 -4.49 15.11
N SER A 131 -2.26 -3.65 14.55
CA SER A 131 -0.85 -3.97 14.37
C SER A 131 -0.15 -4.16 15.72
N LEU A 132 -0.47 -3.32 16.71
CA LEU A 132 0.07 -3.43 18.07
C LEU A 132 -0.39 -4.71 18.77
N VAL A 133 -1.66 -5.07 18.64
CA VAL A 133 -2.21 -6.32 19.20
C VAL A 133 -1.47 -7.54 18.63
N ILE A 134 -1.18 -7.53 17.33
CA ILE A 134 -0.44 -8.62 16.68
C ILE A 134 1.04 -8.63 17.11
N SER A 135 1.68 -7.46 17.26
CA SER A 135 3.11 -7.39 17.59
C SER A 135 3.43 -7.81 19.03
N ILE A 136 2.53 -7.56 19.98
CA ILE A 136 2.77 -7.86 21.41
C ILE A 136 2.45 -9.31 21.81
N GLY A 137 1.88 -10.12 20.90
CA GLY A 137 1.52 -11.53 21.16
C GLY A 137 2.61 -12.36 21.86
N PRO A 138 3.90 -12.27 21.47
CA PRO A 138 4.96 -13.05 22.11
C PRO A 138 5.23 -12.63 23.57
N LEU A 139 4.86 -11.41 23.97
CA LEU A 139 5.01 -10.93 25.36
C LEU A 139 3.99 -11.56 26.32
N PHE A 140 2.90 -12.11 25.80
CA PHE A 140 1.86 -12.80 26.59
C PHE A 140 2.09 -14.31 26.73
N GLY A 141 3.30 -14.79 26.40
CA GLY A 141 3.69 -16.19 26.57
C GLY A 141 3.57 -17.05 25.31
N TRP A 142 3.24 -16.46 24.15
CA TRP A 142 3.35 -17.15 22.85
C TRP A 142 4.76 -17.03 22.27
N LYS A 143 5.73 -17.46 23.08
CA LYS A 143 7.15 -17.41 22.74
C LYS A 143 7.81 -18.72 23.14
N GLU A 144 8.66 -19.24 22.26
CA GLU A 144 9.53 -20.37 22.56
C GLU A 144 10.46 -20.07 23.74
N PRO A 145 10.90 -21.10 24.49
CA PRO A 145 11.91 -20.92 25.52
C PRO A 145 13.15 -20.26 24.93
N ALA A 146 13.65 -19.24 25.63
CA ALA A 146 14.80 -18.46 25.22
C ALA A 146 16.02 -19.38 25.00
N PRO A 147 16.73 -19.32 23.85
CA PRO A 147 17.97 -20.05 23.67
C PRO A 147 19.00 -19.61 24.70
N GLU A 148 19.86 -20.51 25.19
CA GLU A 148 20.89 -20.18 26.20
C GLU A 148 21.87 -19.11 25.69
N ASP A 149 22.16 -19.12 24.39
CA ASP A 149 22.99 -18.12 23.72
C ASP A 149 22.25 -16.81 23.45
N GLU A 150 22.73 -15.70 24.05
CA GLU A 150 22.19 -14.35 23.81
C GLU A 150 22.56 -13.76 22.44
N THR A 151 23.46 -14.42 21.72
CA THR A 151 23.94 -14.06 20.38
C THR A 151 22.98 -14.50 19.27
N ILE A 152 21.93 -15.25 19.60
CA ILE A 152 20.92 -15.72 18.67
C ILE A 152 19.64 -14.87 18.84
N CYS A 153 19.27 -14.14 17.80
CA CYS A 153 18.02 -13.39 17.73
C CYS A 153 17.21 -13.90 16.54
N GLN A 154 16.08 -14.55 16.84
CA GLN A 154 15.14 -15.05 15.83
C GLN A 154 13.72 -14.63 16.21
N ILE A 155 12.89 -14.40 15.19
CA ILE A 155 11.45 -14.20 15.36
C ILE A 155 10.87 -15.52 15.89
N THR A 156 9.90 -15.44 16.80
CA THR A 156 9.31 -16.65 17.40
C THR A 156 8.68 -17.53 16.33
N GLU A 157 9.05 -18.81 16.30
CA GLU A 157 8.52 -19.82 15.39
C GLU A 157 7.37 -20.62 16.03
N GLU A 158 6.87 -20.19 17.20
CA GLU A 158 5.76 -20.85 17.89
C GLU A 158 4.52 -20.94 16.97
N PRO A 159 3.99 -22.15 16.68
CA PRO A 159 2.93 -22.34 15.69
C PRO A 159 1.66 -21.52 15.90
N GLY A 160 1.23 -21.35 17.15
CA GLY A 160 0.06 -20.54 17.51
C GLY A 160 0.24 -19.08 17.12
N TYR A 161 1.36 -18.47 17.53
CA TYR A 161 1.70 -17.09 17.17
C TYR A 161 1.92 -16.91 15.68
N VAL A 162 2.66 -17.80 15.03
CA VAL A 162 2.94 -17.73 13.59
C VAL A 162 1.63 -17.76 12.81
N LEU A 163 0.68 -18.64 13.16
CA LEU A 163 -0.62 -18.69 12.51
C LEU A 163 -1.45 -17.43 12.78
N PHE A 164 -1.55 -17.00 14.04
CA PHE A 164 -2.32 -15.80 14.40
C PHE A 164 -1.79 -14.54 13.71
N SER A 165 -0.47 -14.34 13.76
CA SER A 165 0.20 -13.20 13.15
C SER A 165 0.11 -13.25 11.63
N ALA A 166 0.35 -14.39 10.97
CA ALA A 166 0.23 -14.51 9.52
C ALA A 166 -1.21 -14.30 9.01
N LEU A 167 -2.21 -14.82 9.72
CA LEU A 167 -3.62 -14.62 9.37
C LEU A 167 -4.02 -13.16 9.49
N GLY A 168 -3.70 -12.53 10.62
CA GLY A 168 -4.08 -11.15 10.91
C GLY A 168 -3.31 -10.12 10.09
N SER A 169 -2.01 -10.34 9.86
CA SER A 169 -1.15 -9.38 9.17
C SER A 169 -1.12 -9.55 7.65
N PHE A 170 -1.32 -10.76 7.12
CA PHE A 170 -1.15 -11.03 5.69
C PHE A 170 -2.35 -11.67 5.02
N TYR A 171 -2.80 -12.86 5.43
CA TYR A 171 -3.81 -13.60 4.66
C TYR A 171 -5.18 -12.94 4.63
N LEU A 172 -5.65 -12.41 5.76
CA LEU A 172 -6.92 -11.68 5.81
C LEU A 172 -6.82 -10.35 5.03
N PRO A 173 -5.82 -9.48 5.25
CA PRO A 173 -5.62 -8.29 4.43
C PRO A 173 -5.47 -8.57 2.94
N LEU A 174 -4.70 -9.60 2.56
CA LEU A 174 -4.51 -10.02 1.18
C LEU A 174 -5.83 -10.41 0.53
N THR A 175 -6.66 -11.19 1.23
CA THR A 175 -7.99 -11.58 0.73
C THR A 175 -8.85 -10.35 0.48
N ILE A 176 -8.87 -9.39 1.40
CA ILE A 176 -9.61 -8.13 1.23
C ILE A 176 -9.08 -7.36 0.03
N ILE A 177 -7.75 -7.19 -0.07
CA ILE A 177 -7.09 -6.51 -1.18
C ILE A 177 -7.52 -7.16 -2.51
N LEU A 178 -7.33 -8.47 -2.66
CA LEU A 178 -7.67 -9.19 -3.89
C LEU A 178 -9.15 -9.03 -4.25
N VAL A 179 -10.06 -9.18 -3.29
CA VAL A 179 -11.50 -9.00 -3.53
C VAL A 179 -11.82 -7.57 -3.97
N MET A 180 -11.28 -6.55 -3.29
CA MET A 180 -11.50 -5.14 -3.66
C MET A 180 -10.97 -4.85 -5.07
N TYR A 181 -9.79 -5.36 -5.42
CA TYR A 181 -9.23 -5.18 -6.77
C TYR A 181 -10.00 -5.93 -7.85
N CYS A 182 -10.44 -7.16 -7.59
CA CYS A 182 -11.32 -7.87 -8.50
C CYS A 182 -12.60 -7.04 -8.76
N ARG A 183 -13.19 -6.45 -7.71
CA ARG A 183 -14.35 -5.58 -7.86
C ARG A 183 -14.04 -4.32 -8.67
N VAL A 184 -12.91 -3.64 -8.39
CA VAL A 184 -12.43 -2.50 -9.19
C VAL A 184 -12.26 -2.86 -10.66
N TYR A 185 -11.63 -4.00 -10.95
CA TYR A 185 -11.42 -4.48 -12.32
C TYR A 185 -12.74 -4.78 -13.03
N VAL A 186 -13.68 -5.45 -12.35
CA VAL A 186 -15.00 -5.75 -12.90
C VAL A 186 -15.77 -4.47 -13.23
N VAL A 187 -15.77 -3.48 -12.32
CA VAL A 187 -16.39 -2.18 -12.55
C VAL A 187 -15.73 -1.49 -13.75
N ALA A 188 -14.40 -1.42 -13.81
CA ALA A 188 -13.69 -0.80 -14.92
C ALA A 188 -13.96 -1.50 -16.27
N LYS A 189 -14.09 -2.83 -16.29
CA LYS A 189 -14.35 -3.63 -17.49
C LYS A 189 -15.80 -3.50 -17.97
N ARG A 190 -16.76 -3.51 -17.06
CA ARG A 190 -18.19 -3.33 -17.36
C ARG A 190 -18.44 -1.98 -18.02
N GLU A 191 -17.80 -0.95 -17.50
CA GLU A 191 -17.90 0.42 -18.02
C GLU A 191 -17.21 0.58 -19.37
N ASN A 192 -16.08 -0.10 -19.61
CA ASN A 192 -15.40 -0.11 -20.91
C ASN A 192 -16.30 -0.73 -21.99
N LYS A 193 -16.97 -1.84 -21.69
CA LYS A 193 -17.97 -2.44 -22.59
C LYS A 193 -19.18 -1.53 -22.83
N GLY A 194 -19.65 -0.82 -21.80
CA GLY A 194 -20.73 0.15 -21.91
C GLY A 194 -20.40 1.30 -22.87
N LEU A 195 -19.19 1.88 -22.78
CA LEU A 195 -18.74 2.94 -23.69
C LEU A 195 -18.56 2.45 -25.14
N THR A 196 -18.07 1.22 -25.35
CA THR A 196 -17.91 0.66 -26.71
C THR A 196 -19.26 0.28 -27.34
N SER A 197 -20.27 -0.08 -26.53
CA SER A 197 -21.62 -0.42 -27.04
C SER A 197 -22.55 0.79 -27.25
N GLY A 198 -22.17 1.99 -26.80
CA GLY A 198 -23.00 3.20 -26.92
C GLY A 198 -24.28 3.19 -26.08
N LEU A 199 -24.51 2.18 -25.24
CA LEU A 199 -25.66 2.06 -24.34
C LEU A 199 -25.18 2.18 -22.88
N LYS A 200 -25.39 3.33 -22.26
CA LYS A 200 -25.50 3.40 -20.80
C LYS A 200 -26.96 3.66 -20.45
N THR A 201 -27.63 2.62 -19.99
CA THR A 201 -28.89 2.72 -19.25
C THR A 201 -28.52 2.97 -17.78
N GLU A 202 -28.57 4.22 -17.33
CA GLU A 202 -28.54 4.51 -15.88
C GLU A 202 -29.93 4.16 -15.31
N LYS A 203 -30.01 3.19 -14.38
CA LYS A 203 -31.18 3.02 -13.52
C LYS A 203 -31.16 4.13 -12.47
N SER A 204 -31.69 5.31 -12.83
CA SER A 204 -32.21 6.26 -11.86
C SER A 204 -33.71 6.33 -12.06
N HIS A 205 -34.44 6.26 -10.94
CA HIS A 205 -35.90 6.34 -10.91
C HIS A 205 -36.35 7.61 -11.64
N SER A 206 -37.26 7.43 -12.60
CA SER A 206 -37.87 8.43 -13.49
C SER A 206 -37.00 8.95 -14.65
N GLU A 207 -37.46 8.60 -15.86
CA GLU A 207 -37.02 8.99 -17.21
C GLU A 207 -35.74 8.34 -17.76
N GLU A 208 -35.97 7.31 -18.58
CA GLU A 208 -35.00 6.58 -19.39
C GLU A 208 -34.48 7.47 -20.53
N VAL A 209 -33.25 7.98 -20.40
CA VAL A 209 -32.57 8.71 -21.49
C VAL A 209 -31.44 7.84 -22.05
N THR A 210 -31.75 7.06 -23.08
CA THR A 210 -30.75 6.39 -23.92
C THR A 210 -30.25 7.34 -25.01
N LEU A 211 -28.97 7.72 -24.98
CA LEU A 211 -28.35 8.54 -26.04
C LEU A 211 -27.47 7.68 -26.95
N ARG A 212 -27.96 7.45 -28.18
CA ARG A 212 -27.13 7.03 -29.34
C ARG A 212 -26.16 8.15 -29.68
N ILE A 213 -24.85 7.85 -29.66
CA ILE A 213 -23.82 8.76 -30.20
C ILE A 213 -23.97 8.79 -31.73
N HIS A 214 -24.82 9.68 -32.24
CA HIS A 214 -24.83 9.99 -33.66
C HIS A 214 -23.60 10.84 -34.00
N ARG A 215 -22.62 10.21 -34.67
CA ARG A 215 -21.57 10.88 -35.43
C ARG A 215 -22.25 11.57 -36.62
N LYS A 216 -22.63 12.85 -36.51
CA LYS A 216 -23.30 13.57 -37.58
C LYS A 216 -22.39 14.65 -38.19
N ASN A 217 -22.04 14.44 -39.46
CA ASN A 217 -21.96 15.52 -40.43
C ASN A 217 -23.40 15.79 -40.92
N ALA A 218 -23.75 17.06 -41.16
CA ALA A 218 -25.02 17.60 -41.73
C ALA A 218 -26.07 18.15 -40.73
N PRO A 219 -26.92 19.13 -41.14
CA PRO A 219 -26.74 20.56 -40.89
C PRO A 219 -27.82 21.14 -39.95
N GLU A 220 -27.66 22.42 -39.61
CA GLU A 220 -28.46 23.22 -38.68
C GLU A 220 -29.98 23.13 -38.89
N ALA A 221 -30.71 22.85 -37.79
CA ALA A 221 -32.00 23.49 -37.52
C ALA A 221 -32.44 23.27 -36.06
N SER A 222 -32.92 24.37 -35.46
CA SER A 222 -33.76 24.49 -34.27
C SER A 222 -33.13 24.39 -32.86
N ARG A 223 -33.31 25.50 -32.15
CA ARG A 223 -32.93 25.83 -30.77
C ARG A 223 -33.64 24.92 -29.76
N SER A 224 -32.88 24.34 -28.82
CA SER A 224 -33.34 24.10 -27.44
C SER A 224 -32.19 24.34 -26.46
N SER A 225 -32.32 25.41 -25.68
CA SER A 225 -31.29 26.00 -24.80
C SER A 225 -31.27 25.41 -23.38
N SER A 226 -31.88 24.24 -23.13
CA SER A 226 -31.98 23.67 -21.77
C SER A 226 -30.91 22.62 -21.42
N ASN A 227 -30.07 22.18 -22.38
CA ASN A 227 -29.24 20.98 -22.17
C ASN A 227 -27.74 21.23 -21.87
N SER A 228 -27.33 22.48 -21.62
CA SER A 228 -25.93 22.83 -21.31
C SER A 228 -25.46 22.30 -19.94
N LYS A 229 -26.32 22.40 -18.91
CA LYS A 229 -25.99 21.94 -17.54
C LYS A 229 -25.84 20.43 -17.42
N SER A 230 -26.68 19.63 -18.11
CA SER A 230 -26.60 18.16 -18.07
C SER A 230 -25.38 17.62 -18.84
N LYS A 231 -25.07 18.21 -20.01
CA LYS A 231 -23.87 17.90 -20.80
C LYS A 231 -22.59 18.24 -20.03
N HIS A 232 -22.56 19.39 -19.33
CA HIS A 232 -21.41 19.77 -18.50
C HIS A 232 -21.23 18.80 -17.31
N HIS A 233 -22.31 18.46 -16.60
CA HIS A 233 -22.26 17.52 -15.47
C HIS A 233 -21.81 16.10 -15.90
N PHE A 234 -22.24 15.63 -17.08
CA PHE A 234 -21.82 14.34 -17.64
C PHE A 234 -20.36 14.33 -18.10
N SER A 235 -19.90 15.38 -18.80
CA SER A 235 -18.49 15.51 -19.21
C SER A 235 -17.55 15.55 -17.99
N VAL A 236 -17.95 16.24 -16.92
CA VAL A 236 -17.21 16.24 -15.65
C VAL A 236 -17.19 14.85 -14.99
N ARG A 237 -18.31 14.10 -15.00
CA ARG A 237 -18.37 12.70 -14.53
C ARG A 237 -17.43 11.79 -15.34
N LEU A 238 -17.42 11.92 -16.66
CA LEU A 238 -16.61 11.11 -17.57
C LEU A 238 -15.11 11.39 -17.41
N LEU A 239 -14.73 12.66 -17.24
CA LEU A 239 -13.34 13.07 -16.97
C LEU A 239 -12.86 12.58 -15.59
N LYS A 240 -13.67 12.72 -14.54
CA LYS A 240 -13.37 12.15 -13.21
C LYS A 240 -13.18 10.64 -13.31
N PHE A 241 -14.07 9.93 -14.00
CA PHE A 241 -13.99 8.49 -14.19
C PHE A 241 -12.73 8.03 -14.95
N SER A 242 -12.35 8.74 -16.02
CA SER A 242 -11.13 8.45 -16.78
C SER A 242 -9.87 8.60 -15.91
N ARG A 243 -9.84 9.62 -15.04
CA ARG A 243 -8.75 9.83 -14.07
C ARG A 243 -8.69 8.71 -13.02
N GLU A 244 -9.83 8.28 -12.48
CA GLU A 244 -9.91 7.16 -11.52
C GLU A 244 -9.48 5.82 -12.16
N LYS A 245 -9.80 5.57 -13.44
CA LYS A 245 -9.33 4.36 -14.16
C LYS A 245 -7.81 4.32 -14.30
N LYS A 246 -7.17 5.47 -14.56
CA LYS A 246 -5.71 5.57 -14.62
C LYS A 246 -5.09 5.30 -13.25
N ALA A 247 -5.69 5.82 -12.18
CA ALA A 247 -5.29 5.53 -10.81
C ALA A 247 -5.45 4.04 -10.45
N ALA A 248 -6.53 3.38 -10.88
CA ALA A 248 -6.74 1.95 -10.65
C ALA A 248 -5.65 1.05 -11.28
N LYS A 249 -5.14 1.41 -12.47
CA LYS A 249 -4.02 0.68 -13.10
C LYS A 249 -2.74 0.73 -12.26
N THR A 250 -2.40 1.94 -11.81
CA THR A 250 -1.27 2.23 -10.92
C THR A 250 -1.31 1.38 -9.66
N LEU A 251 -2.48 1.31 -9.05
CA LEU A 251 -2.74 0.56 -7.82
C LEU A 251 -2.64 -0.95 -8.03
N GLY A 252 -3.00 -1.45 -9.22
CA GLY A 252 -2.83 -2.87 -9.55
C GLY A 252 -1.36 -3.29 -9.59
N ILE A 253 -0.47 -2.38 -10.00
CA ILE A 253 0.98 -2.60 -9.96
C ILE A 253 1.46 -2.65 -8.51
N VAL A 254 1.01 -1.72 -7.66
CA VAL A 254 1.35 -1.70 -6.22
C VAL A 254 1.00 -3.03 -5.57
N VAL A 255 -0.21 -3.55 -5.78
CA VAL A 255 -0.64 -4.82 -5.20
C VAL A 255 0.10 -6.02 -5.79
N GLY A 256 0.38 -6.02 -7.09
CA GLY A 256 1.20 -7.07 -7.70
C GLY A 256 2.59 -7.15 -7.07
N CYS A 257 3.27 -6.01 -6.94
CA CYS A 257 4.58 -5.92 -6.28
C CYS A 257 4.50 -6.38 -4.81
N PHE A 258 3.46 -5.94 -4.09
CA PHE A 258 3.22 -6.34 -2.71
C PHE A 258 3.12 -7.86 -2.54
N VAL A 259 2.28 -8.52 -3.34
CA VAL A 259 2.10 -9.98 -3.29
C VAL A 259 3.40 -10.69 -3.63
N LEU A 260 4.12 -10.24 -4.66
CA LEU A 260 5.40 -10.85 -5.04
C LEU A 260 6.47 -10.71 -3.96
N CYS A 261 6.47 -9.60 -3.21
CA CYS A 261 7.43 -9.37 -2.14
C CYS A 261 7.11 -10.19 -0.88
N TRP A 262 5.85 -10.23 -0.45
CA TRP A 262 5.47 -10.76 0.86
C TRP A 262 4.98 -12.21 0.85
N LEU A 263 4.34 -12.68 -0.24
CA LEU A 263 3.82 -14.04 -0.30
C LEU A 263 4.88 -15.13 -0.04
N PRO A 264 6.10 -15.04 -0.58
CA PRO A 264 7.12 -16.07 -0.34
C PRO A 264 7.43 -16.24 1.15
N PHE A 265 7.57 -15.14 1.88
CA PHE A 265 7.88 -15.16 3.31
C PHE A 265 6.75 -15.75 4.13
N PHE A 266 5.51 -15.31 3.89
CA PHE A 266 4.33 -15.82 4.59
C PHE A 266 3.96 -17.25 4.23
N VAL A 267 4.55 -17.85 3.18
CA VAL A 267 4.46 -19.28 2.91
C VAL A 267 5.58 -20.05 3.62
N VAL A 268 6.82 -19.56 3.56
CA VAL A 268 7.99 -20.24 4.15
C VAL A 268 7.93 -20.29 5.67
N MET A 269 7.53 -19.21 6.34
CA MET A 269 7.51 -19.13 7.80
C MET A 269 6.54 -20.14 8.44
N PRO A 270 5.25 -20.23 8.06
CA PRO A 270 4.37 -21.26 8.60
C PRO A 270 4.84 -22.69 8.30
N ILE A 271 5.42 -22.95 7.11
CA ILE A 271 5.94 -24.29 6.78
C ILE A 271 7.05 -24.68 7.76
N GLY A 272 8.00 -23.78 8.05
CA GLY A 272 9.07 -24.04 9.00
C GLY A 272 8.57 -24.29 10.42
N SER A 273 7.53 -23.57 10.83
CA SER A 273 6.91 -23.68 12.16
C SER A 273 6.06 -24.95 12.34
N PHE A 274 5.19 -25.28 11.39
CA PHE A 274 4.27 -26.42 11.49
C PHE A 274 4.89 -27.75 11.08
N PHE A 275 5.90 -27.73 10.19
CA PHE A 275 6.54 -28.94 9.67
C PHE A 275 8.07 -28.89 9.86
N PRO A 276 8.57 -29.07 11.10
CA PRO A 276 10.02 -29.04 11.37
C PRO A 276 10.83 -30.05 10.54
N ALA A 277 10.22 -31.19 10.16
CA ALA A 277 10.84 -32.22 9.34
C ALA A 277 11.14 -31.78 7.88
N ILE A 278 10.47 -30.75 7.39
CA ILE A 278 10.65 -30.20 6.03
C ILE A 278 11.02 -28.71 6.14
N LYS A 279 11.71 -28.32 7.22
CA LYS A 279 12.11 -26.93 7.46
C LYS A 279 12.94 -26.43 6.26
N PRO A 280 12.48 -25.36 5.58
CA PRO A 280 13.23 -24.82 4.45
C PRO A 280 14.62 -24.33 4.89
N PRO A 281 15.62 -24.33 3.99
CA PRO A 281 16.97 -23.90 4.35
C PRO A 281 16.99 -22.43 4.80
N ASP A 282 17.86 -22.09 5.75
CA ASP A 282 18.00 -20.74 6.29
C ASP A 282 18.25 -19.68 5.20
N THR A 283 18.97 -20.05 4.14
CA THR A 283 19.19 -19.20 2.97
C THR A 283 17.88 -18.81 2.30
N LEU A 284 16.92 -19.73 2.19
CA LEU A 284 15.61 -19.44 1.60
C LEU A 284 14.82 -18.50 2.51
N PHE A 285 14.82 -18.76 3.82
CA PHE A 285 14.18 -17.87 4.80
C PHE A 285 14.72 -16.44 4.67
N LYS A 286 16.05 -16.27 4.69
CA LYS A 286 16.71 -14.97 4.52
C LYS A 286 16.33 -14.28 3.21
N ILE A 287 16.36 -15.01 2.08
CA ILE A 287 15.98 -14.44 0.77
C ILE A 287 14.54 -13.93 0.81
N THR A 288 13.60 -14.74 1.32
CA THR A 288 12.19 -14.33 1.40
C THR A 288 11.96 -13.18 2.37
N PHE A 289 12.70 -13.14 3.48
CA PHE A 289 12.63 -12.06 4.47
C PHE A 289 13.10 -10.73 3.88
N TRP A 290 14.28 -10.70 3.26
CA TRP A 290 14.81 -9.50 2.60
C TRP A 290 13.95 -9.06 1.41
N LEU A 291 13.33 -10.02 0.69
CA LEU A 291 12.39 -9.72 -0.38
C LEU A 291 11.13 -9.00 0.14
N GLY A 292 10.63 -9.35 1.33
CA GLY A 292 9.55 -8.64 2.00
C GLY A 292 9.92 -7.18 2.30
N TYR A 293 11.13 -6.93 2.79
CA TYR A 293 11.61 -5.58 3.06
C TYR A 293 11.81 -4.71 1.82
N LEU A 294 12.10 -5.30 0.66
CA LEU A 294 12.15 -4.55 -0.60
C LEU A 294 10.82 -3.87 -0.92
N ASN A 295 9.69 -4.35 -0.42
CA ASN A 295 8.38 -3.73 -0.60
C ASN A 295 8.37 -2.25 -0.14
N SER A 296 8.97 -1.97 1.02
CA SER A 296 9.06 -0.61 1.58
C SER A 296 9.98 0.32 0.77
N CYS A 297 10.90 -0.24 -0.01
CA CYS A 297 11.75 0.50 -0.94
C CYS A 297 11.09 0.70 -2.32
N ILE A 298 10.18 -0.20 -2.72
CA ILE A 298 9.50 -0.14 -4.01
C ILE A 298 8.41 0.96 -4.02
N ASN A 299 7.79 1.25 -2.87
CA ASN A 299 6.72 2.23 -2.74
C ASN A 299 7.10 3.65 -3.27
N PRO A 300 8.24 4.26 -2.87
CA PRO A 300 8.71 5.53 -3.44
C PRO A 300 8.98 5.53 -4.95
N ILE A 301 9.21 4.36 -5.57
CA ILE A 301 9.40 4.23 -7.03
C ILE A 301 8.05 4.15 -7.73
N ILE A 302 7.11 3.38 -7.16
CA ILE A 302 5.81 3.17 -7.80
C ILE A 302 5.06 4.50 -7.92
N TYR A 303 4.99 5.33 -6.89
CA TYR A 303 4.16 6.54 -6.94
C TYR A 303 4.51 7.52 -8.08
N PRO A 304 5.80 7.90 -8.31
CA PRO A 304 6.18 8.74 -9.45
C PRO A 304 6.02 8.07 -10.81
N CYS A 305 6.29 6.76 -10.91
CA CYS A 305 6.14 6.02 -12.17
C CYS A 305 4.68 5.88 -12.61
N SER A 306 3.78 5.87 -11.63
CA SER A 306 2.39 5.51 -11.80
C SER A 306 1.44 6.73 -11.78
N SER A 307 1.86 7.85 -11.19
CA SER A 307 1.13 9.12 -11.23
C SER A 307 2.03 10.29 -11.64
N GLN A 308 1.60 10.99 -12.69
CA GLN A 308 2.26 12.21 -13.15
C GLN A 308 2.17 13.35 -12.13
N GLU A 309 1.15 13.35 -11.26
CA GLU A 309 0.99 14.34 -10.19
C GLU A 309 2.08 14.14 -9.12
N PHE A 310 2.28 12.89 -8.67
CA PHE A 310 3.37 12.53 -7.77
C PHE A 310 4.74 12.77 -8.39
N LYS A 311 4.93 12.44 -9.67
CA LYS A 311 6.19 12.72 -10.39
C LYS A 311 6.55 14.21 -10.35
N LYS A 312 5.59 15.10 -10.62
CA LYS A 312 5.81 16.55 -10.57
C LYS A 312 6.07 17.03 -9.14
N ALA A 313 5.33 16.50 -8.15
CA ALA A 313 5.55 16.83 -6.75
C ALA A 313 6.97 16.46 -6.30
N PHE A 314 7.44 15.24 -6.64
CA PHE A 314 8.81 14.79 -6.38
C PHE A 314 9.86 15.71 -7.02
N GLN A 315 9.68 16.05 -8.30
CA GLN A 315 10.59 16.95 -9.01
C GLN A 315 10.64 18.35 -8.38
N ASN A 316 9.51 18.86 -7.89
CA ASN A 316 9.45 20.15 -7.23
C ASN A 316 10.17 20.13 -5.87
N VAL A 317 9.99 19.07 -5.08
CA VAL A 317 10.70 18.89 -3.80
C VAL A 317 12.20 18.82 -4.05
N LEU A 318 12.65 18.02 -5.03
CA LEU A 318 14.07 17.90 -5.40
C LEU A 318 14.67 19.21 -5.92
N ARG A 319 13.86 20.08 -6.53
CA ARG A 319 14.26 21.43 -6.95
C ARG A 319 14.12 22.49 -5.85
N ALA A 320 13.82 22.08 -4.61
CA ALA A 320 13.54 22.96 -3.47
C ALA A 320 12.41 23.98 -3.74
N GLN A 321 11.50 23.69 -4.67
CA GLN A 321 10.37 24.56 -5.05
C GLN A 321 9.14 24.37 -4.14
N CYS A 322 9.32 23.74 -2.98
CA CYS A 322 8.30 23.58 -1.93
C CYS A 322 7.94 24.89 -1.21
N LEU A 323 8.68 25.99 -1.46
CA LEU A 323 8.41 27.26 -0.81
C LEU A 323 7.04 27.80 -1.23
N PRO A 324 6.22 28.29 -0.27
CA PRO A 324 4.92 28.83 -0.58
C PRO A 324 5.10 30.00 -1.53
N ARG A 325 4.36 29.98 -2.65
CA ARG A 325 4.07 31.22 -3.38
C ARG A 325 3.38 32.13 -2.37
N LYS A 326 4.10 33.11 -1.81
CA LYS A 326 3.49 34.26 -1.14
C LYS A 326 2.57 34.90 -2.17
N GLN A 327 1.27 34.65 -2.04
CA GLN A 327 0.24 35.54 -2.56
C GLN A 327 0.04 36.65 -1.54
#